data_AF-A0A9E0Y4N1-F1
#
_entry.id   AF-A0A9E0Y4N1-F1
#
_cell.length_a   1.000
_cell.length_b   1.000
_cell.length_c   1.000
_cell.angle_alpha   90.00
_cell.angle_beta   90.00
_cell.angle_gamma   90.00
#
_symmetry.space_group_name_H-M   'P 1'
#
loop_
_entity.id
_entity.type
_entity.pdbx_description
1 polymer ?
#
loop_
_entity_poly.entity_id
_entity_poly.type
_entity_poly.pdbx_seq_one_letter_code
_entity_poly.pdbx_strand_id
1 'polypeptide(L)'
;MPLNLAILVYGNTPDKGNLRETFFIQNITGNYQLSIPNKCDILVYDTYLFEIGGKSKTKEQIIGIENAYIVKDDIEIGVLNTIPLWIFGFLY
;
A
#
# COMPACT_ATOMS: atom_id res chain seq x y z
N MET A 1 -16.82 -1.53 -9.36
CA MET A 1 -15.88 -1.43 -8.23
C MET A 1 -15.54 -2.86 -7.84
N PRO A 2 -14.29 -3.33 -8.01
CA PRO A 2 -13.93 -4.69 -7.60
C PRO A 2 -14.16 -4.86 -6.09
N LEU A 3 -14.55 -6.08 -5.70
CA LEU A 3 -14.87 -6.44 -4.32
C LEU A 3 -13.58 -6.47 -3.48
N ASN A 4 -13.51 -5.66 -2.43
CA ASN A 4 -12.36 -5.62 -1.53
C ASN A 4 -12.43 -6.82 -0.56
N LEU A 5 -11.36 -7.62 -0.50
CA LEU A 5 -11.26 -8.84 0.31
C LEU A 5 -11.43 -8.55 1.80
N ALA A 6 -11.07 -7.35 2.28
CA ALA A 6 -11.28 -6.96 3.67
C ALA A 6 -12.77 -6.98 4.04
N ILE A 7 -13.67 -6.62 3.13
CA ILE A 7 -15.12 -6.64 3.37
C ILE A 7 -15.60 -8.10 3.54
N LEU A 8 -15.02 -9.03 2.79
CA LEU A 8 -15.36 -10.46 2.87
C LEU A 8 -14.83 -11.11 4.16
N VAL A 9 -13.65 -10.70 4.63
CA VAL A 9 -12.99 -11.32 5.78
C VAL A 9 -13.49 -10.77 7.12
N TYR A 10 -13.75 -9.46 7.21
CA TYR A 10 -14.07 -8.83 8.50
C TYR A 10 -15.53 -8.97 8.94
N GLY A 11 -16.47 -9.29 8.05
CA GLY A 11 -17.91 -9.39 8.39
C GLY A 11 -18.54 -8.07 8.87
N ASN A 12 -17.79 -6.97 8.85
CA ASN A 12 -18.19 -5.60 9.16
C ASN A 12 -17.51 -4.63 8.17
N THR A 13 -17.81 -3.33 8.27
CA THR A 13 -17.15 -2.30 7.46
C THR A 13 -15.69 -2.16 7.92
N PRO A 14 -14.68 -2.49 7.08
CA PRO A 14 -13.28 -2.35 7.45
C PRO A 14 -12.93 -0.88 7.62
N ASP A 15 -11.93 -0.58 8.46
CA ASP A 15 -11.42 0.79 8.54
C ASP A 15 -10.75 1.22 7.23
N LYS A 16 -10.57 2.53 7.06
CA LYS A 16 -10.00 3.10 5.84
C LYS A 16 -8.54 2.69 5.62
N GLY A 17 -7.79 2.31 6.65
CA GLY A 17 -6.40 1.85 6.51
C GLY A 17 -6.38 0.48 5.83
N ASN A 18 -7.10 -0.47 6.42
CA ASN A 18 -7.22 -1.84 5.93
C ASN A 18 -7.75 -1.88 4.49
N LEU A 19 -8.68 -1.00 4.12
CA LEU A 19 -9.18 -0.91 2.75
C LEU A 19 -8.07 -0.53 1.75
N ARG A 20 -7.16 0.39 2.11
CA ARG A 20 -6.06 0.84 1.25
C ARG A 20 -4.98 -0.22 1.11
N GLU A 21 -4.60 -0.84 2.23
CA GLU A 21 -3.63 -1.93 2.25
C GLU A 21 -4.14 -3.11 1.42
N THR A 22 -5.41 -3.50 1.63
CA THR A 22 -6.01 -4.59 0.86
C THR A 22 -6.12 -4.23 -0.62
N PHE A 23 -6.49 -2.98 -0.96
CA PHE A 23 -6.50 -2.53 -2.35
C PHE A 23 -5.11 -2.66 -2.98
N PHE A 24 -4.06 -2.23 -2.29
CA PHE A 24 -2.68 -2.37 -2.78
C PHE A 24 -2.32 -3.84 -3.02
N ILE A 25 -2.58 -4.72 -2.03
CA ILE A 25 -2.28 -6.16 -2.11
C ILE A 25 -3.04 -6.82 -3.27
N GLN A 26 -4.29 -6.46 -3.50
CA GLN A 26 -5.10 -7.05 -4.56
C GLN A 26 -4.67 -6.62 -5.96
N ASN A 27 -4.15 -5.41 -6.10
CA ASN A 27 -3.82 -4.83 -7.39
C ASN A 27 -2.31 -4.90 -7.71
N ILE A 28 -1.48 -5.42 -6.81
CA ILE A 28 -0.10 -5.75 -7.15
C ILE A 28 -0.09 -7.06 -7.95
N THR A 29 -0.01 -6.95 -9.27
CA THR A 29 -0.14 -8.09 -10.19
C THR A 29 1.17 -8.86 -10.33
N GLY A 30 1.21 -10.11 -9.88
CA GLY A 30 2.35 -11.01 -10.09
C GLY A 30 2.47 -12.07 -8.99
N ASN A 31 3.26 -13.12 -9.24
CA ASN A 31 3.66 -14.10 -8.20
C ASN A 31 4.73 -13.49 -7.30
N TYR A 32 4.38 -12.40 -6.62
CA TYR A 32 5.27 -11.68 -5.73
C TYR A 32 5.18 -12.26 -4.33
N GLN A 33 6.33 -12.46 -3.70
CA GLN A 33 6.39 -12.80 -2.29
C GLN A 33 6.07 -11.53 -1.50
N LEU A 34 4.91 -11.55 -0.82
CA LEU A 34 4.46 -10.49 0.06
C LEU A 34 4.69 -10.91 1.52
N SER A 35 5.21 -10.00 2.33
CA SER A 35 5.36 -10.20 3.77
C SER A 35 5.07 -8.91 4.53
N ILE A 36 4.78 -9.03 5.83
CA ILE A 36 4.50 -7.90 6.72
C ILE A 36 5.74 -7.69 7.60
N PRO A 37 6.57 -6.67 7.33
CA PRO A 37 7.76 -6.39 8.12
C PRO A 37 7.41 -5.63 9.41
N ASN A 38 8.35 -5.53 10.35
CA ASN A 38 8.12 -4.81 11.62
C ASN A 38 8.04 -3.28 11.50
N LYS A 39 8.46 -2.69 10.37
CA LYS A 39 8.67 -1.24 10.20
C LYS A 39 7.81 -0.59 9.11
N CYS A 40 7.14 -1.38 8.28
CA CYS A 40 6.29 -0.89 7.20
C CYS A 40 5.09 -1.81 7.03
N ASP A 41 4.07 -1.35 6.31
CA ASP A 41 2.88 -2.14 6.08
C ASP A 41 3.16 -3.39 5.21
N ILE A 42 3.93 -3.25 4.12
CA ILE A 42 4.16 -4.33 3.16
C ILE A 42 5.62 -4.38 2.67
N LEU A 43 6.18 -5.59 2.60
CA LEU A 43 7.43 -5.90 1.93
C LEU A 43 7.16 -6.77 0.69
N VAL A 44 7.69 -6.33 -0.44
CA VAL A 44 7.57 -7.02 -1.74
C VAL A 44 8.95 -7.50 -2.17
N TYR A 45 9.06 -8.76 -2.60
CA TYR A 45 10.31 -9.37 -3.07
C TYR A 45 11.46 -9.33 -2.06
N ASP A 46 11.14 -9.30 -0.77
CA ASP A 46 12.11 -9.14 0.32
C ASP A 46 13.06 -7.93 0.14
N THR A 47 12.68 -6.96 -0.70
CA THR A 47 13.53 -5.84 -1.14
C THR A 47 12.82 -4.49 -1.03
N TYR A 48 11.56 -4.41 -1.46
CA TYR A 48 10.84 -3.14 -1.57
C TYR A 48 9.84 -2.97 -0.43
N LEU A 49 10.02 -1.91 0.35
CA LEU A 49 9.14 -1.58 1.48
C LEU A 49 8.11 -0.55 1.05
N PHE A 50 6.85 -0.82 1.35
CA PHE A 50 5.73 0.06 1.06
C PHE A 50 4.98 0.39 2.35
N GLU A 51 4.83 1.68 2.58
CA GLU A 51 4.09 2.26 3.68
C GLU A 51 2.84 2.93 3.11
N ILE A 52 1.65 2.47 3.50
CA ILE A 52 0.38 2.80 2.86
C ILE A 52 -0.43 3.71 3.79
N GLY A 53 -1.08 4.72 3.22
CA GLY A 53 -1.90 5.62 4.03
C GLY A 53 -2.63 6.70 3.26
N GLY A 54 -3.30 7.57 3.99
CA GLY A 54 -3.96 8.75 3.44
C GLY A 54 -2.99 9.88 3.09
N LYS A 55 -3.53 10.97 2.55
CA LYS A 55 -2.80 12.20 2.19
C LYS A 55 -1.82 12.70 3.26
N SER A 56 -2.22 12.62 4.54
CA SER A 56 -1.45 13.08 5.70
C SER A 56 -0.30 12.15 6.13
N LYS A 57 -0.15 10.96 5.53
CA LYS A 57 0.93 10.03 5.87
C LYS A 57 2.29 10.68 5.61
N THR A 58 3.20 10.61 6.57
CA THR A 58 4.51 11.25 6.54
C THR A 58 5.62 10.23 6.23
N LYS A 59 6.82 10.72 5.87
CA LYS A 59 8.00 9.89 5.55
C LYS A 59 8.73 9.36 6.78
N GLU A 60 8.29 9.73 7.98
CA GLU A 60 8.98 9.45 9.25
C GLU A 60 9.37 7.98 9.44
N GLN A 61 8.49 7.05 9.07
CA GLN A 61 8.76 5.61 9.28
C GLN A 61 9.82 5.04 8.32
N ILE A 62 10.00 5.67 7.15
CA ILE A 62 10.85 5.15 6.07
C ILE A 62 12.11 5.98 5.82
N ILE A 63 12.41 6.97 6.68
CA ILE A 63 13.59 7.81 6.52
C ILE A 63 14.87 6.97 6.63
N GLY A 64 15.74 7.08 5.62
CA GLY A 64 17.03 6.40 5.59
C GLY A 64 16.95 4.91 5.25
N ILE A 65 15.77 4.40 4.89
CA ILE A 65 15.59 3.03 4.42
C ILE A 65 15.68 3.03 2.89
N GLU A 66 16.60 2.24 2.35
CA GLU A 66 16.72 2.04 0.91
C GLU A 66 15.51 1.26 0.38
N ASN A 67 15.10 1.53 -0.87
CA ASN A 67 13.97 0.86 -1.51
C ASN A 67 12.63 0.97 -0.75
N ALA A 68 12.45 2.03 0.05
CA ALA A 68 11.21 2.30 0.77
C ALA A 68 10.37 3.40 0.10
N TYR A 69 9.06 3.20 0.04
CA TYR A 69 8.11 4.06 -0.65
C TYR A 69 6.87 4.32 0.21
N ILE A 70 6.34 5.55 0.14
CA ILE A 70 4.99 5.83 0.64
C ILE A 70 3.99 5.67 -0.49
N VAL A 71 2.96 4.88 -0.26
CA VAL A 71 1.79 4.83 -1.11
C VAL A 71 0.69 5.68 -0.47
N LYS A 72 0.27 6.75 -1.14
CA LYS A 72 -0.72 7.70 -0.62
C LYS A 72 -2.03 7.65 -1.38
N ASP A 73 -3.10 7.53 -0.63
CA ASP A 73 -4.45 7.82 -1.05
C ASP A 73 -4.72 9.34 -1.05
N ASP A 74 -5.72 9.78 -1.82
CA ASP A 74 -6.12 11.19 -1.99
C ASP A 74 -5.02 12.15 -2.50
N ILE A 75 -4.13 11.65 -3.37
CA ILE A 75 -3.16 12.48 -4.12
C ILE A 75 -3.16 12.18 -5.62
N GLU A 76 -2.88 13.19 -6.44
CA GLU A 76 -2.80 13.05 -7.90
C GLU A 76 -1.37 12.83 -8.38
N ILE A 77 -0.40 13.47 -7.73
CA ILE A 77 1.00 13.50 -8.16
C ILE A 77 1.88 12.95 -7.05
N GLY A 78 2.67 11.94 -7.39
CA GLY A 78 3.76 11.42 -6.55
C GLY A 78 5.04 12.23 -6.72
N VAL A 79 5.81 12.38 -5.65
CA VAL A 79 7.11 13.08 -5.67
C VAL A 79 8.14 12.28 -4.89
N LEU A 80 9.30 12.03 -5.51
CA LEU A 80 10.34 11.14 -4.98
C LEU A 80 9.76 9.75 -4.70
N ASN A 81 10.05 9.18 -3.53
CA ASN A 81 9.55 7.87 -3.08
C ASN A 81 8.08 7.92 -2.61
N THR A 82 7.22 8.68 -3.29
CA THR A 82 5.79 8.74 -2.99
C THR A 82 4.99 8.41 -4.23
N ILE A 83 4.10 7.43 -4.11
CA ILE A 83 3.32 6.85 -5.20
C ILE A 83 1.83 7.04 -4.88
N PRO A 84 1.02 7.62 -5.78
CA PRO A 84 -0.42 7.62 -5.63
C PRO A 84 -1.00 6.20 -5.62
N LEU A 85 -1.83 5.88 -4.64
CA LEU A 85 -2.41 4.53 -4.45
C LEU A 85 -3.20 4.07 -5.68
N TRP A 86 -3.90 4.99 -6.35
CA TRP A 86 -4.75 4.67 -7.48
C TRP A 86 -3.97 4.13 -8.70
N ILE A 87 -2.66 4.37 -8.82
CA ILE A 87 -1.85 3.86 -9.93
C ILE A 87 -1.84 2.32 -9.96
N PHE A 88 -1.86 1.69 -8.78
CA PHE A 88 -1.85 0.23 -8.68
C PHE A 88 -3.09 -0.40 -9.32
N GLY A 89 -4.23 0.30 -9.37
CA GLY A 89 -5.44 -0.18 -10.05
C GLY A 89 -5.36 -0.25 -11.58
N PHE A 90 -4.26 0.19 -12.18
CA PHE A 90 -3.99 0.09 -13.62
C PHE A 90 -2.96 -0.99 -13.98
N LEU A 91 -2.41 -1.70 -12.99
CA LEU A 91 -1.54 -2.84 -13.21
C LEU A 91 -2.43 -4.06 -13.53
N TYR A 92 -2.30 -4.61 -14.73
CA TYR A 92 -3.07 -5.77 -15.23
C TYR A 92 -2.12 -6.90 -15.63
#